data_AF-A0A4U8YG86-F1
#
_entry.id   AF-A0A4U8YG86-F1
#
_cell.length_a   1.000
_cell.length_b   1.000
_cell.length_c   1.000
_cell.angle_alpha   90.00
_cell.angle_beta   90.00
_cell.angle_gamma   90.00
#
_symmetry.space_group_name_H-M   'P 1'
#
loop_
_entity.id
_entity.type
_entity.pdbx_description
1 polymer ?
#
loop_
_entity_poly.entity_id
_entity_poly.type
_entity_poly.pdbx_seq_one_letter_code
_entity_poly.pdbx_strand_id
1 'polypeptide(L)'
;MFKAEEHEFSTFWFETFIETFHWQGLSFLGFWMGSLVAEEIRKKQHSFPFFELTGEPGSGRYAMLEFCWKLMGQDEYLGFDLFNASVSNQRRVFTQASSMPIVLLDAEEEAGEKGKHARRKRIDDLKLFYDGCHSNDDRMVKGGIVFVLDVSKFQSPAFLARVVHCHTVTDHHNQGSQFFANFLDRQTAAKVGGLQEVVAQNKTEILEAYFTVYDELVPMFRNAGVRNARHVKNHAQVAACGHALSVIFPSMDQDEKTQLAFYLIEEALKREGMEVRYV
;
A
#
# COMPACT_ATOMS: atom_id res chain seq x y z
N MET A 1 -15.65 -29.32 17.31
CA MET A 1 -15.89 -27.87 17.19
C MET A 1 -14.84 -27.19 18.07
N PHE A 2 -13.67 -26.89 17.51
CA PHE A 2 -12.64 -26.16 18.23
C PHE A 2 -13.05 -24.68 18.23
N LYS A 3 -13.33 -24.13 19.42
CA LYS A 3 -13.34 -22.67 19.58
C LYS A 3 -11.90 -22.23 19.40
N ALA A 4 -11.61 -21.47 18.34
CA ALA A 4 -10.39 -20.68 18.30
C ALA A 4 -10.43 -19.75 19.53
N GLU A 5 -9.37 -19.71 20.31
CA GLU A 5 -9.23 -18.71 21.36
C GLU A 5 -9.28 -17.33 20.68
N GLU A 6 -10.19 -16.46 21.14
CA GLU A 6 -10.23 -15.06 20.71
C GLU A 6 -8.96 -14.39 21.23
N HIS A 7 -7.92 -14.35 20.39
CA HIS A 7 -6.73 -13.57 20.70
C HIS A 7 -7.03 -12.10 20.40
N GLU A 8 -6.96 -11.24 21.41
CA GLU A 8 -7.09 -9.79 21.25
C GLU A 8 -5.94 -9.26 20.37
N PHE A 9 -6.26 -8.43 19.38
CA PHE A 9 -5.25 -7.85 18.49
C PHE A 9 -4.30 -6.96 19.30
N SER A 10 -2.99 -7.24 19.24
CA SER A 10 -2.00 -6.53 20.03
C SER A 10 -1.32 -5.43 19.21
N THR A 11 -1.21 -4.23 19.78
CA THR A 11 -0.62 -3.03 19.15
C THR A 11 0.78 -2.69 19.64
N PHE A 12 1.37 -3.51 20.52
CA PHE A 12 2.68 -3.27 21.17
C PHE A 12 3.86 -3.08 20.20
N TRP A 13 3.73 -3.53 18.95
CA TRP A 13 4.75 -3.44 17.92
C TRP A 13 4.72 -2.13 17.15
N PHE A 14 3.65 -1.33 17.28
CA PHE A 14 3.38 -0.18 16.41
C PHE A 14 4.45 0.90 16.50
N GLU A 15 4.86 1.28 17.71
CA GLU A 15 5.94 2.26 17.92
C GLU A 15 7.24 1.76 17.30
N THR A 16 7.62 0.51 17.55
CA THR A 16 8.81 -0.12 16.94
C THR A 16 8.75 -0.14 15.41
N PHE A 17 7.57 -0.33 14.83
CA PHE A 17 7.37 -0.31 13.39
C PHE A 17 7.59 1.07 12.79
N ILE A 18 7.08 2.13 13.43
CA ILE A 18 7.33 3.51 13.01
C ILE A 18 8.81 3.88 13.21
N GLU A 19 9.43 3.47 14.31
CA GLU A 19 10.87 3.72 14.53
C GLU A 19 11.76 2.99 13.52
N THR A 20 11.32 1.84 13.00
CA THR A 20 12.07 1.08 12.00
C THR A 20 11.91 1.64 10.58
N PHE A 21 10.68 1.94 10.19
CA PHE A 21 10.34 2.22 8.79
C PHE A 21 9.89 3.67 8.54
N HIS A 22 9.79 4.50 9.59
CA HIS A 22 9.41 5.90 9.54
C HIS A 22 8.14 6.15 8.70
N TRP A 23 8.17 7.20 7.86
CA TRP A 23 7.04 7.63 7.05
C TRP A 23 6.73 6.65 5.92
N GLN A 24 7.73 5.93 5.42
CA GLN A 24 7.54 4.82 4.48
C GLN A 24 6.69 3.72 5.11
N GLY A 25 7.06 3.31 6.33
CA GLY A 25 6.30 2.37 7.15
C GLY A 25 4.87 2.81 7.35
N LEU A 26 4.70 4.02 7.87
CA LEU A 26 3.38 4.54 8.21
C LEU A 26 2.49 4.71 6.97
N SER A 27 3.05 5.17 5.84
CA SER A 27 2.34 5.27 4.56
C SER A 27 1.93 3.91 4.01
N PHE A 28 2.82 2.91 4.10
CA PHE A 28 2.54 1.55 3.64
C PHE A 28 1.51 0.85 4.53
N LEU A 29 1.64 0.96 5.85
CA LEU A 29 0.67 0.40 6.80
C LEU A 29 -0.70 1.06 6.64
N GLY A 30 -0.74 2.37 6.41
CA GLY A 30 -1.97 3.11 6.09
C GLY A 30 -2.63 2.55 4.83
N PHE A 31 -1.89 2.44 3.73
CA PHE A 31 -2.37 1.82 2.50
C PHE A 31 -2.83 0.36 2.71
N TRP A 32 -2.07 -0.41 3.51
CA TRP A 32 -2.35 -1.82 3.79
C TRP A 32 -3.67 -2.00 4.52
N MET A 33 -3.92 -1.22 5.57
CA MET A 33 -5.21 -1.17 6.26
C MET A 33 -6.31 -0.64 5.32
N GLY A 34 -6.04 0.44 4.58
CA GLY A 34 -6.98 1.02 3.62
C GLY A 34 -7.44 0.05 2.54
N SER A 35 -6.58 -0.89 2.15
CA SER A 35 -6.90 -1.96 1.20
C SER A 35 -8.08 -2.81 1.67
N LEU A 36 -8.20 -3.05 2.98
CA LEU A 36 -9.28 -3.88 3.56
C LEU A 36 -10.66 -3.22 3.48
N VAL A 37 -10.69 -1.89 3.31
CA VAL A 37 -11.91 -1.08 3.16
C VAL A 37 -11.96 -0.34 1.80
N ALA A 38 -11.12 -0.77 0.85
CA ALA A 38 -10.99 -0.09 -0.43
C ALA A 38 -12.28 -0.16 -1.28
N GLU A 39 -13.12 -1.18 -1.08
CA GLU A 39 -14.42 -1.28 -1.74
C GLU A 39 -15.33 -0.11 -1.34
N GLU A 40 -15.39 0.25 -0.06
CA GLU A 40 -16.19 1.37 0.45
C GLU A 40 -15.63 2.72 -0.01
N ILE A 41 -14.31 2.85 -0.05
CA ILE A 41 -13.65 4.03 -0.60
C ILE A 41 -14.00 4.18 -2.09
N ARG A 42 -13.89 3.11 -2.89
CA ARG A 42 -14.25 3.11 -4.32
C ARG A 42 -15.73 3.42 -4.55
N LYS A 43 -16.64 2.97 -3.67
CA LYS A 43 -18.07 3.30 -3.79
C LYS A 43 -18.34 4.81 -3.73
N LYS A 44 -17.62 5.56 -2.87
CA LYS A 44 -17.81 7.02 -2.74
C LYS A 44 -16.89 7.85 -3.62
N GLN A 45 -15.65 7.41 -3.80
CA GLN A 45 -14.61 8.17 -4.50
C GLN A 45 -14.27 7.62 -5.88
N HIS A 46 -14.90 6.53 -6.34
CA HIS A 46 -14.71 5.92 -7.66
C HIS A 46 -13.30 5.39 -7.96
N SER A 47 -12.39 5.37 -6.98
CA SER A 47 -11.05 4.81 -7.16
C SER A 47 -10.38 4.50 -5.82
N PHE A 48 -9.36 3.65 -5.88
CA PHE A 48 -8.36 3.49 -4.81
C PHE A 48 -6.99 3.34 -5.49
N PRO A 49 -5.91 3.96 -4.97
CA PRO A 49 -4.65 4.02 -5.68
C PRO A 49 -3.95 2.67 -5.76
N PHE A 50 -3.02 2.57 -6.69
CA PHE A 50 -1.99 1.55 -6.64
C PHE A 50 -0.85 2.02 -5.75
N PHE A 51 -0.18 1.11 -5.07
CA PHE A 51 0.96 1.46 -4.23
C PHE A 51 2.22 0.82 -4.78
N GLU A 52 3.27 1.61 -5.00
CA GLU A 52 4.57 1.12 -5.44
C GLU A 52 5.53 1.12 -4.27
N LEU A 53 5.99 -0.07 -3.89
CA LEU A 53 6.96 -0.27 -2.84
C LEU A 53 8.32 -0.63 -3.47
N THR A 54 9.24 0.33 -3.44
CA THR A 54 10.62 0.18 -3.93
C THR A 54 11.60 0.46 -2.80
N GLY A 55 12.87 0.12 -3.00
CA GLY A 55 13.87 0.43 -2.00
C GLY A 55 15.26 -0.02 -2.36
N GLU A 56 16.25 0.56 -1.69
CA GLU A 56 17.65 0.17 -1.79
C GLU A 56 17.86 -1.23 -1.22
N PRO A 57 18.86 -2.00 -1.70
CA PRO A 57 19.26 -3.24 -1.06
C PRO A 57 19.52 -3.03 0.44
N GLY A 58 18.87 -3.83 1.28
CA GLY A 58 19.01 -3.74 2.74
C GLY A 58 18.15 -2.66 3.42
N SER A 59 17.35 -1.88 2.69
CA SER A 59 16.44 -0.86 3.25
C SER A 59 15.22 -1.40 4.02
N GLY A 60 15.14 -2.71 4.26
CA GLY A 60 14.03 -3.32 5.00
C GLY A 60 12.70 -3.47 4.24
N ARG A 61 12.67 -3.19 2.93
CA ARG A 61 11.45 -3.31 2.10
C ARG A 61 10.69 -4.64 2.28
N TYR A 62 11.41 -5.76 2.17
CA TYR A 62 10.82 -7.08 2.30
C TYR A 62 10.42 -7.38 3.74
N ALA A 63 11.23 -6.96 4.73
CA ALA A 63 10.88 -7.09 6.14
C ALA A 63 9.58 -6.36 6.48
N MET A 64 9.40 -5.14 5.97
CA MET A 64 8.16 -4.38 6.12
C MET A 64 6.95 -5.10 5.50
N LEU A 65 7.11 -5.64 4.29
CA LEU A 65 6.07 -6.40 3.59
C LEU A 65 5.71 -7.70 4.32
N GLU A 66 6.70 -8.48 4.72
CA GLU A 66 6.52 -9.72 5.50
C GLU A 66 5.82 -9.43 6.82
N PHE A 67 6.21 -8.36 7.51
CA PHE A 67 5.54 -7.96 8.74
C PHE A 67 4.06 -7.64 8.51
N CYS A 68 3.73 -6.89 7.45
CA CYS A 68 2.35 -6.61 7.09
C CYS A 68 1.55 -7.89 6.75
N TRP A 69 2.17 -8.91 6.16
CA TRP A 69 1.55 -10.22 5.98
C TRP A 69 1.29 -10.96 7.29
N LYS A 70 2.22 -10.87 8.26
CA LYS A 70 2.04 -11.44 9.61
C LYS A 70 0.81 -10.85 10.31
N LEU A 71 0.55 -9.54 10.13
CA LEU A 71 -0.66 -8.89 10.65
C LEU A 71 -1.96 -9.51 10.09
N MET A 72 -1.88 -10.14 8.92
CA MET A 72 -2.98 -10.84 8.23
C MET A 72 -3.01 -12.34 8.51
N GLY A 73 -2.23 -12.83 9.48
CA GLY A 73 -2.18 -14.25 9.79
C GLY A 73 -1.31 -15.07 8.81
N GLN A 74 -0.49 -14.43 7.97
CA GLN A 74 0.36 -15.11 6.98
C GLN A 74 1.85 -14.94 7.29
N ASP A 75 2.52 -16.04 7.62
CA ASP A 75 3.97 -16.13 7.67
C ASP A 75 4.54 -16.55 6.29
N GLU A 76 5.77 -16.14 5.99
CA GLU A 76 6.55 -16.59 4.81
C GLU A 76 5.86 -16.36 3.44
N TYR A 77 5.02 -15.33 3.34
CA TYR A 77 4.39 -14.93 2.08
C TYR A 77 4.82 -13.51 1.68
N LEU A 78 5.09 -13.31 0.39
CA LEU A 78 5.46 -12.01 -0.17
C LEU A 78 4.43 -11.51 -1.18
N GLY A 79 3.95 -12.40 -2.05
CA GLY A 79 3.06 -12.00 -3.13
C GLY A 79 3.13 -12.94 -4.32
N PHE A 80 2.77 -12.38 -5.47
CA PHE A 80 2.54 -13.10 -6.70
C PHE A 80 3.39 -12.53 -7.84
N ASP A 81 4.08 -13.40 -8.58
CA ASP A 81 4.80 -13.02 -9.79
C ASP A 81 3.81 -12.72 -10.92
N LEU A 82 3.71 -11.43 -11.28
CA LEU A 82 2.78 -10.97 -12.31
C LEU A 82 3.14 -11.46 -13.72
N PHE A 83 4.42 -11.64 -14.02
CA PHE A 83 4.90 -11.84 -15.38
C PHE A 83 4.94 -13.32 -15.77
N ASN A 84 5.30 -14.19 -14.83
CA ASN A 84 5.39 -15.62 -15.07
C ASN A 84 4.07 -16.36 -14.84
N ALA A 85 3.09 -15.72 -14.20
CA ALA A 85 1.81 -16.36 -13.97
C ALA A 85 0.95 -16.48 -15.24
N SER A 86 0.22 -17.59 -15.33
CA SER A 86 -0.82 -17.79 -16.34
C SER A 86 -2.00 -16.85 -16.12
N VAL A 87 -2.72 -16.53 -17.21
CA VAL A 87 -3.93 -15.69 -17.16
C VAL A 87 -4.98 -16.26 -16.18
N SER A 88 -5.13 -17.58 -16.14
CA SER A 88 -6.04 -18.26 -15.22
C SER A 88 -5.63 -18.10 -13.76
N ASN A 89 -4.33 -18.19 -13.45
CA ASN A 89 -3.83 -18.00 -12.09
C ASN A 89 -3.98 -16.53 -11.66
N GLN A 90 -3.67 -15.59 -12.55
CA GLN A 90 -3.89 -14.17 -12.30
C GLN A 90 -5.37 -13.86 -12.02
N ARG A 91 -6.30 -14.41 -12.83
CA ARG A 91 -7.74 -14.26 -12.58
C ARG A 91 -8.13 -14.77 -11.20
N ARG A 92 -7.61 -15.94 -10.81
CA ARG A 92 -7.85 -16.52 -9.50
C ARG A 92 -7.40 -15.60 -8.37
N VAL A 93 -6.17 -15.09 -8.42
CA VAL A 93 -5.62 -14.18 -7.40
C VAL A 93 -6.47 -12.91 -7.28
N PHE A 94 -6.88 -12.33 -8.40
CA PHE A 94 -7.63 -11.07 -8.42
C PHE A 94 -9.08 -11.23 -7.95
N THR A 95 -9.71 -12.38 -8.17
CA THR A 95 -11.09 -12.65 -7.74
C THR A 95 -11.18 -13.23 -6.32
N GLN A 96 -10.18 -13.98 -5.86
CA GLN A 96 -10.21 -14.66 -4.55
C GLN A 96 -9.69 -13.80 -3.39
N ALA A 97 -9.06 -12.66 -3.67
CA ALA A 97 -8.64 -11.72 -2.64
C ALA A 97 -9.88 -11.07 -1.99
N SER A 98 -10.37 -11.66 -0.89
CA SER A 98 -11.48 -11.17 -0.06
C SER A 98 -11.12 -9.85 0.65
N SER A 99 -11.03 -8.76 -0.12
CA SER A 99 -10.56 -7.42 0.30
C SER A 99 -9.08 -7.34 0.72
N MET A 100 -8.34 -8.45 0.61
CA MET A 100 -6.91 -8.51 0.90
C MET A 100 -6.08 -7.71 -0.11
N PRO A 101 -4.95 -7.11 0.31
CA PRO A 101 -3.96 -6.56 -0.62
C PRO A 101 -3.48 -7.62 -1.61
N ILE A 102 -3.40 -7.25 -2.90
CA ILE A 102 -2.78 -8.07 -3.94
C ILE A 102 -1.37 -7.54 -4.14
N VAL A 103 -0.35 -8.35 -3.81
CA VAL A 103 1.05 -7.96 -3.96
C VAL A 103 1.63 -8.58 -5.23
N LEU A 104 2.12 -7.72 -6.13
CA LEU A 104 2.72 -8.08 -7.41
C LEU A 104 4.24 -7.91 -7.32
N LEU A 105 4.96 -9.01 -7.49
CA LEU A 105 6.42 -9.06 -7.44
C LEU A 105 7.00 -8.94 -8.84
N ASP A 106 8.23 -8.42 -8.93
CA ASP A 106 9.02 -8.51 -10.16
C ASP A 106 9.54 -9.94 -10.35
N ALA A 107 9.41 -10.46 -11.57
CA ALA A 107 10.26 -11.57 -12.01
C ALA A 107 11.59 -10.98 -12.48
N GLU A 108 12.70 -11.42 -11.89
CA GLU A 108 14.04 -11.18 -12.42
C GLU A 108 14.20 -11.93 -13.74
N GLU A 109 13.80 -11.30 -14.84
CA GLU A 109 14.22 -11.70 -16.18
C GLU A 109 14.52 -10.49 -17.05
N GLU A 110 15.71 -10.51 -17.67
CA GLU A 110 16.06 -9.63 -18.77
C GLU A 110 15.22 -10.00 -20.01
N ALA A 111 14.06 -9.38 -20.13
CA ALA A 111 13.22 -9.54 -21.29
C ALA A 111 13.83 -8.81 -22.51
N GLY A 112 13.95 -9.50 -23.65
CA GLY A 112 14.20 -8.86 -24.95
C GLY A 112 13.09 -7.86 -25.34
N GLU A 113 13.28 -7.07 -26.40
CA GLU A 113 12.36 -5.95 -26.74
C GLU A 113 10.87 -6.34 -26.83
N LYS A 114 10.55 -7.48 -27.46
CA LYS A 114 9.15 -7.98 -27.51
C LYS A 114 8.59 -8.30 -26.13
N GLY A 115 9.42 -8.81 -25.22
CA GLY A 115 9.04 -9.07 -23.84
C GLY A 115 8.85 -7.78 -23.05
N LYS A 116 9.68 -6.75 -23.26
CA LYS A 116 9.49 -5.41 -22.66
C LYS A 116 8.14 -4.80 -23.05
N HIS A 117 7.76 -4.88 -24.33
CA HIS A 117 6.46 -4.38 -24.78
C HIS A 117 5.28 -5.14 -24.15
N ALA A 118 5.36 -6.47 -24.09
CA ALA A 118 4.32 -7.29 -23.46
C ALA A 118 4.17 -7.00 -21.96
N ARG A 119 5.28 -6.84 -21.23
CA ARG A 119 5.28 -6.47 -19.80
C ARG A 119 4.69 -5.08 -19.58
N ARG A 120 5.06 -4.09 -20.40
CA ARG A 120 4.48 -2.74 -20.37
C ARG A 120 2.97 -2.78 -20.57
N LYS A 121 2.49 -3.49 -21.60
CA LYS A 121 1.05 -3.64 -21.86
C LYS A 121 0.33 -4.29 -20.67
N ARG A 122 0.91 -5.33 -20.07
CA ARG A 122 0.33 -6.01 -18.91
C ARG A 122 0.15 -5.08 -17.72
N ILE A 123 1.14 -4.21 -17.44
CA ILE A 123 1.04 -3.18 -16.40
C ILE A 123 0.00 -2.13 -16.76
N ASP A 124 -0.04 -1.70 -18.03
CA ASP A 124 -1.01 -0.73 -18.52
C ASP A 124 -2.46 -1.21 -18.35
N ASP A 125 -2.71 -2.48 -18.63
CA ASP A 125 -4.02 -3.11 -18.51
C ASP A 125 -4.53 -3.13 -17.05
N LEU A 126 -3.64 -3.04 -16.04
CA LEU A 126 -4.03 -3.02 -14.63
C LEU A 126 -4.78 -1.73 -14.23
N LYS A 127 -4.72 -0.66 -15.02
CA LYS A 127 -5.52 0.57 -14.80
C LYS A 127 -7.02 0.28 -14.68
N LEU A 128 -7.47 -0.82 -15.29
CA LEU A 128 -8.85 -1.26 -15.28
C LEU A 128 -9.32 -1.76 -13.90
N PHE A 129 -8.40 -1.92 -12.95
CA PHE A 129 -8.71 -2.25 -11.55
C PHE A 129 -8.67 -1.04 -10.61
N TYR A 130 -8.45 0.16 -11.15
CA TYR A 130 -8.36 1.39 -10.36
C TYR A 130 -9.67 1.72 -9.63
N ASP A 131 -10.82 1.46 -10.27
CA ASP A 131 -12.18 1.58 -9.71
C ASP A 131 -12.68 0.26 -9.08
N GLY A 132 -11.87 -0.80 -9.11
CA GLY A 132 -12.18 -2.13 -8.57
C GLY A 132 -12.95 -3.06 -9.51
N CYS A 133 -13.40 -2.60 -10.69
CA CYS A 133 -14.24 -3.40 -11.59
C CYS A 133 -13.76 -3.33 -13.03
N HIS A 134 -13.35 -4.46 -13.59
CA HIS A 134 -13.19 -4.58 -15.02
C HIS A 134 -14.54 -4.93 -15.66
N SER A 135 -15.23 -3.93 -16.23
CA SER A 135 -16.62 -4.02 -16.75
C SER A 135 -16.91 -5.18 -17.72
N ASN A 136 -15.87 -5.75 -18.34
CA ASN A 136 -16.01 -6.82 -19.34
C ASN A 136 -15.59 -8.22 -18.85
N ASP A 137 -15.16 -8.43 -17.59
CA ASP A 137 -14.50 -9.70 -17.19
C ASP A 137 -14.98 -10.32 -15.85
N ASP A 138 -16.02 -9.75 -15.22
CA ASP A 138 -16.50 -10.14 -13.87
C ASP A 138 -15.40 -10.15 -12.78
N ARG A 139 -14.23 -9.57 -13.08
CA ARG A 139 -13.11 -9.46 -12.15
C ARG A 139 -13.35 -8.24 -11.25
N MET A 140 -13.76 -8.51 -10.01
CA MET A 140 -13.87 -7.52 -8.96
C MET A 140 -12.65 -7.61 -8.04
N VAL A 141 -11.83 -6.57 -8.06
CA VAL A 141 -10.73 -6.40 -7.11
C VAL A 141 -11.25 -5.61 -5.92
N LYS A 142 -11.41 -6.29 -4.79
CA LYS A 142 -11.95 -5.69 -3.56
C LYS A 142 -10.88 -4.94 -2.76
N GLY A 143 -9.65 -5.47 -2.74
CA GLY A 143 -8.52 -4.89 -2.02
C GLY A 143 -7.72 -3.84 -2.80
N GLY A 144 -6.62 -3.38 -2.21
CA GLY A 144 -5.60 -2.59 -2.89
C GLY A 144 -4.62 -3.46 -3.70
N ILE A 145 -3.85 -2.84 -4.60
CA ILE A 145 -2.79 -3.52 -5.36
C ILE A 145 -1.45 -2.86 -5.03
N VAL A 146 -0.49 -3.68 -4.59
CA VAL A 146 0.88 -3.30 -4.27
C VAL A 146 1.82 -3.82 -5.37
N PHE A 147 2.71 -2.98 -5.83
CA PHE A 147 3.78 -3.28 -6.77
C PHE A 147 5.10 -3.27 -6.03
N VAL A 148 5.74 -4.43 -5.89
CA VAL A 148 7.10 -4.56 -5.33
C VAL A 148 8.09 -4.63 -6.50
N LEU A 149 8.05 -3.59 -7.32
CA LEU A 149 8.89 -3.40 -8.49
C LEU A 149 8.82 -1.93 -8.90
N ASP A 150 9.87 -1.45 -9.55
CA ASP A 150 9.84 -0.13 -10.19
C ASP A 150 8.91 -0.20 -11.42
N VAL A 151 7.77 0.48 -11.34
CA VAL A 151 6.78 0.58 -12.42
C VAL A 151 7.09 1.70 -13.40
N SER A 152 7.99 2.63 -13.06
CA SER A 152 8.40 3.73 -13.95
C SER A 152 9.11 3.21 -15.21
N LYS A 153 9.79 2.05 -15.10
CA LYS A 153 10.43 1.36 -16.22
C LYS A 153 9.48 0.99 -17.36
N PHE A 154 8.18 0.93 -17.10
CA PHE A 154 7.17 0.62 -18.12
C PHE A 154 6.66 1.88 -18.85
N GLN A 155 7.07 3.08 -18.46
CA GLN A 155 6.79 4.33 -19.18
C GLN A 155 5.31 4.50 -19.56
N SER A 156 4.40 4.30 -18.61
CA SER A 156 2.97 4.53 -18.82
C SER A 156 2.49 5.70 -17.97
N PRO A 157 2.47 6.95 -18.51
CA PRO A 157 2.07 8.12 -17.73
C PRO A 157 0.66 7.99 -17.15
N ALA A 158 -0.27 7.43 -17.93
CA ALA A 158 -1.61 7.18 -17.43
C ALA A 158 -1.64 6.18 -16.26
N PHE A 159 -0.73 5.19 -16.23
CA PHE A 159 -0.67 4.23 -15.11
C PHE A 159 0.02 4.87 -13.91
N LEU A 160 1.17 5.52 -14.13
CA LEU A 160 1.96 6.19 -13.08
C LEU A 160 1.14 7.25 -12.33
N ALA A 161 0.23 7.95 -13.01
CA ALA A 161 -0.67 8.90 -12.40
C ALA A 161 -1.66 8.27 -11.39
N ARG A 162 -1.77 6.93 -11.35
CA ARG A 162 -2.62 6.16 -10.42
C ARG A 162 -1.85 5.55 -9.25
N VAL A 163 -0.53 5.73 -9.22
CA VAL A 163 0.38 5.03 -8.31
C VAL A 163 0.94 6.01 -7.29
N VAL A 164 0.81 5.69 -6.01
CA VAL A 164 1.53 6.33 -4.91
C VAL A 164 2.87 5.63 -4.75
N HIS A 165 3.96 6.40 -4.80
CA HIS A 165 5.32 5.88 -4.69
C HIS A 165 5.78 5.89 -3.24
N CYS A 166 6.43 4.81 -2.82
CA CYS A 166 7.10 4.69 -1.54
C CYS A 166 8.47 4.05 -1.79
N HIS A 167 9.53 4.78 -1.46
CA HIS A 167 10.91 4.33 -1.60
C HIS A 167 11.57 4.21 -0.24
N THR A 168 11.90 2.97 0.17
CA THR A 168 12.63 2.72 1.41
C THR A 168 14.11 2.98 1.19
N VAL A 169 14.70 3.80 2.05
CA VAL A 169 16.12 4.21 2.00
C VAL A 169 16.88 3.64 3.19
N THR A 170 18.19 3.50 3.05
CA THR A 170 19.05 3.04 4.15
C THR A 170 19.47 4.15 5.12
N ASP A 171 19.21 5.42 4.79
CA ASP A 171 19.66 6.59 5.55
C ASP A 171 19.14 6.65 7.00
N HIS A 172 18.01 5.99 7.27
CA HIS A 172 17.43 5.90 8.61
C HIS A 172 18.07 4.81 9.48
N HIS A 173 19.04 4.05 8.94
CA HIS A 173 19.64 2.93 9.63
C HIS A 173 20.74 3.39 10.60
N ASN A 174 20.36 3.67 11.85
CA ASN A 174 21.31 3.82 12.96
C ASN A 174 21.44 2.48 13.74
N GLN A 175 22.39 2.36 14.68
CA GLN A 175 22.55 1.12 15.46
C GLN A 175 21.28 0.69 16.22
N GLY A 176 20.39 1.63 16.56
CA GLY A 176 19.10 1.36 17.19
C GLY A 176 18.10 0.71 16.22
N SER A 177 18.09 1.10 14.95
CA SER A 177 17.14 0.57 13.97
C SER A 177 17.34 -0.93 13.67
N GLN A 178 18.58 -1.44 13.78
CA GLN A 178 18.84 -2.88 13.64
C GLN A 178 18.21 -3.70 14.77
N PHE A 179 18.16 -3.16 15.99
CA PHE A 179 17.48 -3.84 17.10
C PHE A 179 15.97 -3.93 16.84
N PHE A 180 15.37 -2.85 16.35
CA PHE A 180 13.95 -2.81 16.02
C PHE A 180 13.58 -3.69 14.82
N ALA A 181 14.39 -3.70 13.77
CA ALA A 181 14.22 -4.62 12.64
C ALA A 181 14.27 -6.09 13.11
N ASN A 182 15.28 -6.46 13.91
CA ASN A 182 15.38 -7.81 14.47
C ASN A 182 14.19 -8.16 15.39
N PHE A 183 13.64 -7.18 16.11
CA PHE A 183 12.45 -7.39 16.91
C PHE A 183 11.24 -7.70 16.03
N LEU A 184 11.00 -6.94 14.96
CA LEU A 184 9.87 -7.16 14.04
C LEU A 184 10.02 -8.50 13.30
N ASP A 185 11.23 -8.86 12.88
CA ASP A 185 11.52 -10.12 12.20
C ASP A 185 11.17 -11.34 13.05
N ARG A 186 11.41 -11.27 14.37
CA ARG A 186 11.10 -12.34 15.33
C ARG A 186 9.62 -12.50 15.64
N GLN A 187 8.76 -11.56 15.25
CA GLN A 187 7.33 -11.72 15.43
C GLN A 187 6.78 -12.78 14.47
N THR A 188 5.71 -13.44 14.86
CA THR A 188 5.02 -14.46 14.06
C THR A 188 3.59 -14.03 13.83
N ALA A 189 2.97 -14.52 12.75
CA ALA A 189 1.57 -14.21 12.47
C ALA A 189 0.62 -14.64 13.60
N ALA A 190 0.96 -15.72 14.32
CA ALA A 190 0.22 -16.13 15.52
C ALA A 190 0.25 -15.11 16.67
N LYS A 191 1.27 -14.25 16.74
CA LYS A 191 1.45 -13.27 17.83
C LYS A 191 0.96 -11.87 17.48
N VAL A 192 1.13 -11.44 16.23
CA VAL A 192 0.78 -10.08 15.78
C VAL A 192 -0.38 -10.04 14.79
N GLY A 193 -0.88 -11.20 14.37
CA GLY A 193 -2.05 -11.30 13.50
C GLY A 193 -3.32 -10.78 14.17
N GLY A 194 -4.33 -10.50 13.35
CA GLY A 194 -5.64 -10.00 13.81
C GLY A 194 -6.06 -8.67 13.18
N LEU A 195 -5.26 -8.13 12.24
CA LEU A 195 -5.56 -6.84 11.62
C LEU A 195 -6.87 -6.89 10.81
N GLN A 196 -7.19 -8.02 10.19
CA GLN A 196 -8.45 -8.18 9.45
C GLN A 196 -9.65 -8.05 10.36
N GLU A 197 -9.61 -8.75 11.49
CA GLU A 197 -10.67 -8.79 12.48
C GLU A 197 -10.86 -7.41 13.12
N VAL A 198 -9.77 -6.76 13.55
CA VAL A 198 -9.85 -5.44 14.20
C VAL A 198 -10.36 -4.37 13.23
N VAL A 199 -9.95 -4.41 11.94
CA VAL A 199 -10.47 -3.50 10.91
C VAL A 199 -11.94 -3.78 10.63
N ALA A 200 -12.35 -5.05 10.59
CA ALA A 200 -13.75 -5.40 10.38
C ALA A 200 -14.65 -4.93 11.53
N GLN A 201 -14.17 -5.01 12.77
CA GLN A 201 -14.88 -4.57 13.98
C GLN A 201 -15.01 -3.03 14.05
N ASN A 202 -13.99 -2.29 13.60
CA ASN A 202 -13.95 -0.83 13.67
C ASN A 202 -14.18 -0.15 12.30
N LYS A 203 -14.79 -0.89 11.36
CA LYS A 203 -14.88 -0.47 9.96
C LYS A 203 -15.59 0.87 9.78
N THR A 204 -16.64 1.11 10.55
CA THR A 204 -17.45 2.33 10.46
C THR A 204 -16.61 3.53 10.89
N GLU A 205 -15.96 3.42 12.05
CA GLU A 205 -15.11 4.44 12.67
C GLU A 205 -13.90 4.75 11.79
N ILE A 206 -13.27 3.72 11.21
CA ILE A 206 -12.16 3.87 10.24
C ILE A 206 -12.62 4.66 9.02
N LEU A 207 -13.77 4.32 8.43
CA LEU A 207 -14.29 5.01 7.26
C LEU A 207 -14.73 6.45 7.58
N GLU A 208 -15.31 6.69 8.76
CA GLU A 208 -15.66 8.04 9.22
C GLU A 208 -14.41 8.90 9.40
N ALA A 209 -13.39 8.39 10.09
CA ALA A 209 -12.11 9.07 10.26
C ALA A 209 -11.45 9.36 8.90
N TYR A 210 -11.46 8.39 7.99
CA TYR A 210 -10.95 8.51 6.64
C TYR A 210 -11.65 9.61 5.83
N PHE A 211 -12.98 9.57 5.73
CA PHE A 211 -13.71 10.52 4.88
C PHE A 211 -13.68 11.94 5.45
N THR A 212 -13.68 12.07 6.78
CA THR A 212 -13.59 13.37 7.46
C THR A 212 -12.29 14.08 7.08
N VAL A 213 -11.15 13.40 7.24
CA VAL A 213 -9.85 14.04 7.00
C VAL A 213 -9.50 14.15 5.51
N TYR A 214 -10.02 13.27 4.66
CA TYR A 214 -9.73 13.30 3.22
C TYR A 214 -10.11 14.66 2.59
N ASP A 215 -11.26 15.21 2.96
CA ASP A 215 -11.73 16.49 2.42
C ASP A 215 -10.86 17.67 2.88
N GLU A 216 -10.18 17.55 4.03
CA GLU A 216 -9.22 18.54 4.54
C GLU A 216 -7.84 18.42 3.87
N LEU A 217 -7.42 17.19 3.55
CA LEU A 217 -6.13 16.91 2.92
C LEU A 217 -6.10 17.37 1.46
N VAL A 218 -7.18 17.25 0.70
CA VAL A 218 -7.19 17.62 -0.73
C VAL A 218 -6.75 19.09 -0.95
N PRO A 219 -7.31 20.10 -0.25
CA PRO A 219 -6.80 21.48 -0.31
C PRO A 219 -5.34 21.61 0.12
N MET A 220 -4.90 20.87 1.14
CA MET A 220 -3.52 20.91 1.63
C MET A 220 -2.52 20.51 0.52
N PHE A 221 -2.78 19.40 -0.18
CA PHE A 221 -1.96 18.96 -1.32
C PHE A 221 -1.96 19.98 -2.48
N ARG A 222 -3.12 20.59 -2.76
CA ARG A 222 -3.23 21.64 -3.80
C ARG A 222 -2.43 22.88 -3.45
N ASN A 223 -2.55 23.35 -2.22
CA ASN A 223 -1.86 24.54 -1.73
C ASN A 223 -0.34 24.35 -1.67
N ALA A 224 0.11 23.11 -1.45
CA ALA A 224 1.53 22.74 -1.54
C ALA A 224 2.05 22.65 -2.98
N GLY A 225 1.20 22.80 -4.00
CA GLY A 225 1.59 22.93 -5.40
C GLY A 225 1.42 21.69 -6.27
N VAL A 226 0.81 20.61 -5.77
CA VAL A 226 0.51 19.41 -6.59
C VAL A 226 -0.60 19.73 -7.60
N ARG A 227 -0.29 19.69 -8.90
CA ARG A 227 -1.19 20.17 -9.96
C ARG A 227 -2.01 19.06 -10.59
N ASN A 228 -1.46 17.85 -10.69
CA ASN A 228 -2.20 16.73 -11.24
C ASN A 228 -3.30 16.28 -10.26
N ALA A 229 -4.55 16.27 -10.73
CA ALA A 229 -5.70 15.89 -9.91
C ALA A 229 -5.63 14.45 -9.40
N ARG A 230 -5.03 13.53 -10.15
CA ARG A 230 -4.85 12.14 -9.69
C ARG A 230 -3.75 12.04 -8.64
N HIS A 231 -2.65 12.80 -8.76
CA HIS A 231 -1.62 12.81 -7.72
C HIS A 231 -2.18 13.32 -6.39
N VAL A 232 -2.91 14.44 -6.42
CA VAL A 232 -3.61 14.97 -5.24
C VAL A 232 -4.54 13.91 -4.65
N LYS A 233 -5.43 13.35 -5.48
CA LYS A 233 -6.41 12.36 -5.01
C LYS A 233 -5.72 11.15 -4.40
N ASN A 234 -4.84 10.49 -5.13
CA ASN A 234 -4.24 9.21 -4.72
C ASN A 234 -3.40 9.36 -3.45
N HIS A 235 -2.59 10.41 -3.35
CA HIS A 235 -1.75 10.60 -2.16
C HIS A 235 -2.58 11.07 -0.97
N ALA A 236 -3.62 11.90 -1.17
CA ALA A 236 -4.57 12.23 -0.11
C ALA A 236 -5.37 11.01 0.37
N GLN A 237 -5.71 10.06 -0.52
CA GLN A 237 -6.32 8.79 -0.12
C GLN A 237 -5.39 8.00 0.81
N VAL A 238 -4.09 7.88 0.48
CA VAL A 238 -3.13 7.18 1.37
C VAL A 238 -2.91 7.93 2.68
N ALA A 239 -2.84 9.26 2.64
CA ALA A 239 -2.70 10.09 3.84
C ALA A 239 -3.91 9.94 4.78
N ALA A 240 -5.12 9.93 4.21
CA ALA A 240 -6.36 9.70 4.97
C ALA A 240 -6.42 8.28 5.55
N CYS A 241 -5.95 7.27 4.83
CA CYS A 241 -5.81 5.92 5.37
C CYS A 241 -4.81 5.88 6.55
N GLY A 242 -3.68 6.55 6.43
CA GLY A 242 -2.71 6.66 7.53
C GLY A 242 -3.26 7.41 8.74
N HIS A 243 -4.05 8.46 8.54
CA HIS A 243 -4.75 9.14 9.64
C HIS A 243 -5.76 8.21 10.34
N ALA A 244 -6.51 7.43 9.56
CA ALA A 244 -7.49 6.47 10.08
C ALA A 244 -6.86 5.31 10.87
N LEU A 245 -5.55 5.07 10.77
CA LEU A 245 -4.83 4.14 11.67
C LEU A 245 -5.04 4.48 13.14
N SER A 246 -5.22 5.76 13.49
CA SER A 246 -5.43 6.19 14.88
C SER A 246 -6.69 5.62 15.55
N VAL A 247 -7.63 5.05 14.77
CA VAL A 247 -8.76 4.29 15.31
C VAL A 247 -8.29 2.98 15.94
N ILE A 248 -7.28 2.33 15.36
CA ILE A 248 -6.69 1.06 15.85
C ILE A 248 -5.49 1.33 16.77
N PHE A 249 -4.77 2.43 16.53
CA PHE A 249 -3.56 2.81 17.25
C PHE A 249 -3.75 4.19 17.92
N PRO A 250 -4.43 4.28 19.08
CA PRO A 250 -4.75 5.56 19.71
C PRO A 250 -3.54 6.35 20.21
N SER A 251 -2.37 5.73 20.32
CA SER A 251 -1.11 6.42 20.65
C SER A 251 -0.63 7.34 19.53
N MET A 252 -1.18 7.19 18.32
CA MET A 252 -0.79 8.00 17.17
C MET A 252 -1.21 9.46 17.34
N ASP A 253 -0.24 10.35 17.44
CA ASP A 253 -0.49 11.75 17.75
C ASP A 253 -0.79 12.60 16.50
N GLN A 254 -1.13 13.88 16.72
CA GLN A 254 -1.47 14.78 15.62
C GLN A 254 -0.25 15.20 14.79
N ASP A 255 0.95 15.21 15.37
CA ASP A 255 2.18 15.52 14.64
C ASP A 255 2.49 14.40 13.66
N GLU A 256 2.47 13.14 14.07
CA GLU A 256 2.69 11.98 13.19
C GLU A 256 1.75 11.98 11.98
N LYS A 257 0.47 12.29 12.18
CA LYS A 257 -0.53 12.40 11.11
C LYS A 257 -0.20 13.56 10.15
N THR A 258 0.26 14.68 10.69
CA THR A 258 0.64 15.87 9.92
C THR A 258 1.92 15.63 9.12
N GLN A 259 2.94 15.03 9.74
CA GLN A 259 4.21 14.68 9.10
C GLN A 259 4.00 13.64 7.99
N LEU A 260 3.13 12.65 8.19
CA LEU A 260 2.75 11.71 7.14
C LEU A 260 2.14 12.43 5.93
N ALA A 261 1.26 13.40 6.15
CA ALA A 261 0.68 14.20 5.07
C ALA A 261 1.75 14.99 4.31
N PHE A 262 2.70 15.61 5.02
CA PHE A 262 3.82 16.32 4.38
C PHE A 262 4.72 15.38 3.57
N TYR A 263 5.07 14.21 4.12
CA TYR A 263 5.82 13.19 3.39
C TYR A 263 5.10 12.79 2.09
N LEU A 264 3.80 12.53 2.13
CA LEU A 264 3.03 12.14 0.94
C LEU A 264 2.85 13.29 -0.06
N ILE A 265 2.86 14.55 0.38
CA ILE A 265 2.92 15.73 -0.51
C ILE A 265 4.25 15.75 -1.27
N GLU A 266 5.37 15.51 -0.59
CA GLU A 266 6.68 15.45 -1.24
C GLU A 266 6.74 14.32 -2.27
N GLU A 267 6.23 13.14 -1.95
CA GLU A 267 6.14 12.02 -2.90
C GLU A 267 5.25 12.36 -4.10
N ALA A 268 4.12 13.04 -3.90
CA ALA A 268 3.26 13.51 -4.97
C ALA A 268 3.99 14.49 -5.91
N LEU A 269 4.76 15.43 -5.36
CA LEU A 269 5.55 16.40 -6.14
C LEU A 269 6.68 15.71 -6.92
N LYS A 270 7.40 14.76 -6.30
CA LYS A 270 8.42 13.95 -6.97
C LYS A 270 7.81 13.19 -8.15
N ARG A 271 6.65 12.55 -7.96
CA ARG A 271 5.96 11.80 -8.99
C ARG A 271 5.52 12.67 -10.16
N GLU A 272 4.96 13.85 -9.88
CA GLU A 272 4.59 14.82 -10.91
C GLU A 272 5.81 15.29 -11.71
N GLY A 273 6.93 15.55 -11.04
CA GLY A 273 8.19 15.91 -11.67
C GLY A 273 8.78 14.80 -12.55
N MET A 274 8.62 13.52 -12.16
CA MET A 274 9.03 12.38 -12.99
C MET A 274 8.19 12.27 -14.26
N GLU A 275 6.87 12.44 -14.19
CA GLU A 275 5.99 12.35 -15.36
C GLU A 275 6.31 13.38 -16.44
N VAL A 276 6.68 14.61 -16.06
CA VAL A 276 7.09 15.66 -17.02
C VAL A 276 8.31 15.25 -17.84
N ARG A 277 9.17 14.36 -17.32
CA ARG A 277 10.36 13.87 -18.05
C ARG A 277 10.05 12.81 -19.11
N TYR A 278 8.84 12.25 -19.10
CA TYR A 278 8.41 11.21 -20.04
C TYR A 278 7.44 11.72 -21.12
N VAL A 279 7.17 13.04 -21.16
CA VAL A 279 6.31 13.71 -22.15
C VAL A 279 7.16 14.45 -23.17
#